data_AF-A0A1H2QY53-F1
#
_entry.id   AF-A0A1H2QY53-F1
#
_cell.length_a   1.000
_cell.length_b   1.000
_cell.length_c   1.000
_cell.angle_alpha   90.00
_cell.angle_beta   90.00
_cell.angle_gamma   90.00
#
_symmetry.space_group_name_H-M   'P 1'
#
loop_
_entity.id
_entity.type
_entity.pdbx_description
1 polymer ?
#
loop_
_entity_poly.entity_id
_entity_poly.type
_entity_poly.pdbx_seq_one_letter_code
_entity_poly.pdbx_strand_id
1 'polypeptide(L)'
;MSLKEKVEKNLKAAELLESEGLYNASCNRFYYHVYQKFLHLNQEYLGYSYDKERGSSHVALTNYYKSKMHNYAFSNFKERARVNDLPSTLNAIKKYREIADYEEDDISAKDINSLRKKVARFNELHNIVLKNLK
;
A
#
# COMPACT_ATOMS: atom_id res chain seq x y z
N MET A 1 -10.50 12.92 10.78
CA MET A 1 -10.12 12.64 9.38
C MET A 1 -10.15 11.13 9.16
N SER A 2 -10.99 10.67 8.25
CA SER A 2 -11.15 9.25 7.92
C SER A 2 -9.90 8.69 7.22
N LEU A 3 -9.74 7.37 7.17
CA LEU A 3 -8.65 6.75 6.41
C LEU A 3 -8.75 7.09 4.93
N LYS A 4 -9.96 7.12 4.36
CA LYS A 4 -10.20 7.49 2.97
C LYS A 4 -9.71 8.91 2.65
N GLU A 5 -9.99 9.88 3.53
CA GLU A 5 -9.47 11.25 3.38
C GLU A 5 -7.94 11.31 3.47
N LYS A 6 -7.33 10.51 4.35
CA LYS A 6 -5.86 10.46 4.46
C LYS A 6 -5.21 9.85 3.22
N VAL A 7 -5.83 8.83 2.62
CA VAL A 7 -5.39 8.21 1.35
C VAL A 7 -5.32 9.26 0.24
N GLU A 8 -6.39 10.03 0.05
CA GLU A 8 -6.45 11.08 -0.98
C GLU A 8 -5.45 12.21 -0.73
N LYS A 9 -5.33 12.67 0.52
CA LYS A 9 -4.37 13.73 0.88
C LYS A 9 -2.93 13.30 0.65
N ASN A 10 -2.58 12.05 0.98
CA ASN A 10 -1.24 11.54 0.74
C ASN A 10 -0.93 11.42 -0.76
N LEU A 11 -1.89 11.03 -1.60
CA LEU A 11 -1.68 11.00 -3.05
C LEU A 11 -1.40 12.40 -3.61
N LYS A 12 -2.26 13.36 -3.27
CA LYS A 12 -2.10 14.75 -3.71
C LYS A 12 -0.76 15.35 -3.26
N ALA A 13 -0.37 15.09 -2.02
CA ALA A 13 0.92 15.54 -1.50
C ALA A 13 2.09 14.86 -2.23
N ALA A 14 2.00 13.57 -2.55
CA ALA A 14 3.04 12.86 -3.29
C ALA A 14 3.27 13.45 -4.68
N GLU A 15 2.18 13.74 -5.40
CA GLU A 15 2.23 14.31 -6.75
C GLU A 15 2.75 15.75 -6.75
N LEU A 16 2.37 16.56 -5.76
CA LEU A 16 2.90 17.92 -5.60
C LEU A 16 4.40 17.89 -5.35
N LEU A 17 4.86 17.12 -4.36
CA LEU A 17 6.27 16.99 -4.02
C LEU A 17 7.10 16.43 -5.19
N GLU A 18 6.53 15.49 -5.95
CA GLU A 18 7.15 14.98 -7.17
C GLU A 18 7.36 16.10 -8.20
N SER A 19 6.34 16.94 -8.42
CA SER A 19 6.43 18.05 -9.37
C SER A 19 7.45 19.12 -8.97
N GLU A 20 7.74 19.23 -7.67
CA GLU A 20 8.76 20.12 -7.10
C GLU A 20 10.16 19.48 -7.05
N GLY A 21 10.31 18.22 -7.50
CA GLY A 21 11.58 17.49 -7.47
C GLY A 21 11.98 16.95 -6.09
N LEU A 22 11.08 17.02 -5.10
CA LEU A 22 11.30 16.56 -3.73
C LEU A 22 11.00 15.05 -3.61
N TYR A 23 11.84 14.23 -4.23
CA TYR A 23 11.56 12.81 -4.46
C TYR A 23 11.53 11.94 -3.19
N ASN A 24 12.40 12.16 -2.20
CA ASN A 24 12.34 11.41 -0.94
C ASN A 24 11.01 11.65 -0.22
N ALA A 25 10.60 12.93 -0.13
CA ALA A 25 9.35 13.33 0.49
C ALA A 25 8.13 12.78 -0.30
N SER A 26 8.18 12.84 -1.64
CA SER A 26 7.16 12.26 -2.51
C SER A 26 7.01 10.75 -2.29
N CYS A 27 8.13 10.02 -2.24
CA CYS A 27 8.18 8.59 -1.99
C CYS A 27 7.48 8.22 -0.68
N ASN A 28 7.78 8.95 0.39
CA ASN A 28 7.13 8.78 1.69
C ASN A 28 5.61 8.93 1.59
N ARG A 29 5.14 9.94 0.86
CA ARG A 29 3.70 10.17 0.66
C ARG A 29 3.03 9.08 -0.19
N PHE A 30 3.68 8.59 -1.25
CA PHE A 30 3.18 7.44 -2.01
C PHE A 30 3.05 6.18 -1.14
N TYR A 31 4.04 5.90 -0.29
CA TYR A 31 3.96 4.78 0.64
C TYR A 31 2.77 4.93 1.61
N TYR A 32 2.61 6.10 2.26
CA TYR A 32 1.50 6.29 3.19
C TYR A 32 0.13 6.24 2.52
N HIS A 33 0.02 6.72 1.28
CA HIS A 33 -1.18 6.55 0.46
C HIS A 33 -1.55 5.06 0.33
N VAL A 34 -0.59 4.24 -0.10
CA VAL A 34 -0.80 2.80 -0.32
C VAL A 34 -1.06 2.06 1.00
N TYR A 35 -0.29 2.36 2.04
CA TYR A 35 -0.45 1.72 3.34
C TYR A 35 -1.83 2.01 3.95
N GLN A 36 -2.27 3.27 3.92
CA GLN A 36 -3.58 3.64 4.46
C GLN A 36 -4.72 3.05 3.65
N LYS A 37 -4.54 2.90 2.33
CA LYS A 37 -5.49 2.22 1.46
C LYS A 37 -5.58 0.73 1.82
N PHE A 38 -4.44 0.08 2.04
CA PHE A 38 -4.37 -1.30 2.50
C PHE A 38 -5.00 -1.48 3.89
N LEU A 39 -4.72 -0.57 4.82
CA LEU A 39 -5.30 -0.59 6.16
C LEU A 39 -6.82 -0.43 6.10
N HIS A 40 -7.32 0.54 5.33
CA HIS A 40 -8.75 0.76 5.15
C HIS A 40 -9.44 -0.47 4.57
N LEU A 41 -8.87 -1.11 3.55
CA LEU A 41 -9.38 -2.37 3.00
C LEU A 41 -9.56 -3.44 4.10
N ASN A 42 -8.52 -3.62 4.93
CA ASN A 42 -8.53 -4.65 5.96
C ASN A 42 -9.53 -4.32 7.08
N GLN A 43 -9.64 -3.06 7.49
CA GLN A 43 -10.57 -2.65 8.54
C GLN A 43 -12.02 -2.75 8.08
N GLU A 44 -12.33 -2.15 6.93
CA GLU A 44 -13.73 -1.99 6.52
C GLU A 44 -14.34 -3.24 5.91
N TYR A 45 -13.53 -4.07 5.23
CA TYR A 45 -14.06 -5.21 4.47
C TYR A 45 -13.62 -6.56 5.02
N LEU A 46 -12.52 -6.62 5.76
CA LEU A 46 -11.98 -7.90 6.26
C LEU A 46 -12.13 -8.07 7.78
N GLY A 47 -12.55 -7.02 8.49
CA GLY A 47 -12.78 -7.02 9.94
C GLY A 47 -11.51 -6.90 10.77
N TYR A 48 -10.46 -6.27 10.23
CA TYR A 48 -9.23 -6.04 10.97
C TYR A 48 -9.44 -4.98 12.06
N SER A 49 -9.10 -5.29 13.31
CA SER A 49 -9.05 -4.31 14.39
C SER A 49 -7.61 -3.92 14.67
N TYR A 50 -7.34 -2.61 14.67
CA TYR A 50 -6.03 -2.08 15.05
C TYR A 50 -5.91 -2.12 16.57
N ASP A 51 -5.01 -2.95 17.08
CA ASP A 51 -4.63 -2.95 18.49
C ASP A 51 -3.67 -1.79 18.78
N LYS A 52 -4.16 -0.80 19.54
CA LYS A 52 -3.38 0.39 19.92
C LYS A 52 -2.36 0.11 21.02
N GLU A 53 -2.59 -0.90 21.85
CA GLU A 53 -1.71 -1.21 22.98
C GLU A 53 -0.49 -2.02 22.54
N ARG A 54 -0.70 -2.96 21.61
CA ARG A 54 0.40 -3.73 21.01
C ARG A 54 1.10 -3.00 19.87
N GLY A 55 0.42 -2.01 19.29
CA GLY A 55 0.79 -1.39 18.03
C GLY A 55 0.66 -2.39 16.88
N SER A 56 -0.17 -2.11 15.87
CA SER A 56 -0.11 -2.94 14.66
C SER A 56 1.19 -2.67 13.92
N SER A 57 2.09 -3.65 13.95
CA SER A 57 3.19 -3.68 13.00
C SER A 57 2.67 -3.89 11.57
N HIS A 58 3.39 -3.39 10.58
CA HIS A 58 3.14 -3.72 9.16
C HIS A 58 3.01 -5.23 8.93
N VAL A 59 3.75 -6.02 9.71
CA VAL A 59 3.75 -7.47 9.68
C VAL A 59 2.41 -8.04 10.16
N ALA A 60 1.85 -7.51 11.25
CA ALA A 60 0.54 -7.94 11.73
C ALA A 60 -0.57 -7.72 10.69
N LEU A 61 -0.62 -6.53 10.08
CA LEU A 61 -1.60 -6.21 9.04
C LEU A 61 -1.46 -7.12 7.80
N THR A 62 -0.22 -7.32 7.32
CA THR A 62 0.04 -8.17 6.15
C THR A 62 -0.24 -9.64 6.42
N ASN A 63 0.07 -10.15 7.61
CA ASN A 63 -0.25 -11.52 8.03
C ASN A 63 -1.76 -11.72 8.15
N TYR A 64 -2.48 -10.75 8.71
CA TYR A 64 -3.93 -10.79 8.79
C TYR A 64 -4.56 -10.88 7.40
N TYR A 65 -4.15 -10.01 6.48
CA TYR A 65 -4.63 -10.03 5.10
C TYR A 65 -4.39 -11.40 4.43
N LYS A 66 -3.17 -11.94 4.55
CA LYS A 66 -2.83 -13.26 3.97
C LYS A 66 -3.72 -14.37 4.53
N SER A 67 -3.96 -14.38 5.84
CA SER A 67 -4.85 -15.34 6.48
C SER A 67 -6.29 -15.22 5.94
N LYS A 68 -6.80 -13.99 5.79
CA LYS A 68 -8.13 -13.74 5.23
C LYS A 68 -8.26 -14.18 3.77
N MET A 69 -7.29 -13.82 2.93
CA MET A 69 -7.31 -14.21 1.51
C MET A 69 -7.09 -15.70 1.29
N HIS A 70 -6.42 -16.40 2.21
CA HIS A 70 -6.30 -17.86 2.14
C HIS A 70 -7.67 -18.54 2.23
N ASN A 71 -8.52 -18.05 3.14
CA ASN A 71 -9.86 -18.56 3.44
C ASN A 71 -10.96 -18.00 2.53
N TYR A 72 -10.63 -17.04 1.67
CA TYR A 72 -11.60 -16.41 0.78
C TYR A 72 -11.83 -17.27 -0.47
N ALA A 73 -13.09 -17.51 -0.82
CA ALA A 73 -13.45 -18.26 -2.02
C ALA A 73 -13.28 -17.37 -3.25
N PHE A 74 -12.32 -17.68 -4.11
CA PHE A 74 -12.14 -17.01 -5.40
C PHE A 74 -12.73 -17.87 -6.52
N SER A 75 -13.37 -17.20 -7.48
CA SER A 75 -13.94 -17.85 -8.68
C SER A 75 -12.87 -18.48 -9.59
N ASN A 76 -11.62 -18.03 -9.49
CA ASN A 76 -10.52 -18.41 -10.38
C ASN A 76 -9.18 -18.39 -9.64
N PHE A 77 -8.37 -19.46 -9.80
CA PHE A 77 -7.03 -19.59 -9.23
C PHE A 77 -6.09 -18.43 -9.61
N LYS A 78 -6.17 -17.91 -10.85
CA LYS A 78 -5.37 -16.76 -11.29
C LYS A 78 -5.69 -15.50 -10.49
N GLU A 79 -6.96 -15.25 -10.17
CA GLU A 79 -7.33 -14.09 -9.35
C GLU A 79 -6.82 -14.25 -7.92
N ARG A 80 -6.95 -15.46 -7.35
CA ARG A 80 -6.38 -15.80 -6.03
C ARG A 80 -4.88 -15.55 -5.97
N ALA A 81 -4.12 -15.99 -6.98
CA ALA A 81 -2.68 -15.74 -7.05
C ALA A 81 -2.37 -14.24 -7.09
N ARG A 82 -3.09 -13.48 -7.92
CA ARG A 82 -2.89 -12.03 -8.05
C ARG A 82 -3.17 -11.28 -6.75
N VAL A 83 -4.25 -11.58 -6.02
CA VAL A 83 -4.56 -10.86 -4.77
C VAL A 83 -3.56 -11.17 -3.65
N ASN A 84 -2.90 -12.33 -3.70
CA ASN A 84 -1.83 -12.70 -2.77
C ASN A 84 -0.53 -11.92 -3.01
N ASP A 85 -0.39 -11.26 -4.17
CA ASP A 85 0.72 -10.35 -4.47
C ASP A 85 0.54 -8.95 -3.86
N LEU A 86 -0.62 -8.64 -3.27
CA LEU A 86 -0.88 -7.31 -2.72
C LEU A 86 0.12 -6.94 -1.58
N PRO A 87 0.42 -7.83 -0.60
CA PRO A 87 1.40 -7.55 0.44
C PRO A 87 2.84 -7.44 -0.07
N SER A 88 3.23 -8.24 -1.08
CA SER A 88 4.57 -8.17 -1.66
C SER A 88 4.77 -6.86 -2.41
N THR A 89 3.72 -6.38 -3.11
CA THR A 89 3.72 -5.07 -3.77
C THR A 89 3.83 -3.93 -2.76
N LEU A 90 3.07 -3.97 -1.64
CA LEU A 90 3.23 -3.01 -0.55
C LEU A 90 4.65 -3.01 0.02
N ASN A 91 5.24 -4.19 0.23
CA ASN A 91 6.61 -4.29 0.74
C ASN A 91 7.64 -3.72 -0.23
N ALA A 92 7.46 -3.94 -1.54
CA ALA A 92 8.32 -3.35 -2.55
C ALA A 92 8.24 -1.81 -2.57
N ILE A 93 7.07 -1.24 -2.30
CA ILE A 93 6.87 0.21 -2.13
C ILE A 93 7.51 0.71 -0.83
N LYS A 94 7.38 -0.05 0.26
CA LYS A 94 8.01 0.26 1.56
C LYS A 94 9.53 0.38 1.44
N LYS A 95 10.18 -0.45 0.62
CA LYS A 95 11.64 -0.36 0.42
C LYS A 95 12.08 1.00 -0.13
N TYR A 96 11.33 1.59 -1.06
CA TYR A 96 11.64 2.94 -1.55
C TYR A 96 11.52 3.99 -0.43
N ARG A 97 10.53 3.82 0.45
CA ARG A 97 10.36 4.68 1.63
C ARG A 97 11.54 4.53 2.59
N GLU A 98 12.01 3.30 2.82
CA GLU A 98 13.16 3.05 3.68
C GLU A 98 14.43 3.67 3.11
N ILE A 99 14.64 3.58 1.79
CA ILE A 99 15.74 4.26 1.10
C ILE A 99 15.64 5.77 1.31
N ALA A 100 14.47 6.36 1.04
CA ALA A 100 14.24 7.80 1.18
C ALA A 100 14.44 8.36 2.60
N ASP A 101 14.23 7.55 3.64
CA ASP A 101 14.31 7.95 5.04
C ASP A 101 15.70 7.70 5.66
N TYR A 102 16.42 6.67 5.20
CA TYR A 102 17.55 6.12 5.95
C TYR A 102 18.86 5.96 5.15
N GLU A 103 18.80 5.91 3.83
CA GLU A 103 20.00 5.78 3.02
C GLU A 103 20.60 7.17 2.71
N GLU A 104 21.90 7.22 2.44
CA GLU A 104 22.61 8.46 2.11
C GLU A 104 22.24 8.96 0.69
N ASP A 105 21.94 8.02 -0.21
CA ASP A 105 21.55 8.33 -1.60
C ASP A 105 20.08 8.75 -1.70
N ASP A 106 19.84 9.88 -2.37
CA ASP A 106 18.50 10.35 -2.68
C ASP A 106 17.78 9.49 -3.71
N ILE A 107 16.45 9.42 -3.58
CA ILE A 107 15.56 8.82 -4.59
C ILE A 107 15.69 9.60 -5.89
N SER A 108 16.04 8.91 -6.97
CA SER A 108 16.12 9.53 -8.30
C SER A 108 14.75 9.62 -8.99
N ALA A 109 14.67 10.42 -10.06
CA ALA A 109 13.49 10.45 -10.93
C ALA A 109 13.18 9.07 -11.55
N LYS A 110 14.20 8.23 -11.79
CA LYS A 110 14.02 6.86 -12.29
C LYS A 110 13.36 5.97 -11.22
N ASP A 111 13.74 6.15 -9.96
CA ASP A 111 13.17 5.45 -8.82
C ASP A 111 11.71 5.82 -8.60
N ILE A 112 11.36 7.12 -8.71
CA ILE A 112 9.97 7.59 -8.69
C ILE A 112 9.15 6.94 -9.81
N ASN A 113 9.68 6.88 -11.04
CA ASN A 113 8.97 6.21 -12.13
C ASN A 113 8.73 4.72 -11.85
N SER A 114 9.70 4.04 -11.25
CA SER A 114 9.57 2.64 -10.81
C SER A 114 8.55 2.48 -9.68
N LEU A 115 8.54 3.42 -8.73
CA LEU A 115 7.59 3.50 -7.63
C LEU A 115 6.15 3.67 -8.15
N ARG A 116 5.92 4.61 -9.07
CA ARG A 116 4.59 4.84 -9.70
C ARG A 116 4.04 3.58 -10.36
N LYS A 117 4.87 2.81 -11.06
CA LYS A 117 4.47 1.52 -11.63
C LYS A 117 4.02 0.53 -10.56
N LYS A 118 4.70 0.50 -9.41
CA LYS A 118 4.32 -0.37 -8.27
C LYS A 118 3.05 0.13 -7.58
N VAL A 119 2.87 1.43 -7.43
CA VAL A 119 1.63 2.04 -6.90
C VAL A 119 0.45 1.71 -7.83
N ALA A 120 0.61 1.84 -9.14
CA ALA A 120 -0.40 1.47 -10.12
C ALA A 120 -0.75 -0.02 -10.04
N ARG A 121 0.26 -0.90 -9.95
CA ARG A 121 0.06 -2.34 -9.74
C ARG A 121 -0.68 -2.63 -8.44
N PHE A 122 -0.32 -1.97 -7.34
CA PHE A 122 -1.02 -2.11 -6.07
C PHE A 122 -2.50 -1.73 -6.22
N ASN A 123 -2.78 -0.60 -6.88
CA ASN A 123 -4.14 -0.13 -7.11
C ASN A 123 -4.97 -1.11 -7.96
N GLU A 124 -4.38 -1.71 -8.99
CA GLU A 124 -5.01 -2.75 -9.80
C GLU A 124 -5.38 -3.96 -8.94
N LEU A 125 -4.42 -4.49 -8.16
CA LEU A 125 -4.64 -5.64 -7.28
C LEU A 125 -5.70 -5.34 -6.20
N HIS A 126 -5.63 -4.16 -5.60
CA HIS A 126 -6.60 -3.69 -4.61
C HIS A 126 -8.02 -3.65 -5.18
N ASN A 127 -8.20 -3.20 -6.42
CA ASN A 127 -9.50 -3.16 -7.08
C ASN A 127 -10.05 -4.57 -7.37
N ILE A 128 -9.17 -5.52 -7.71
CA ILE A 128 -9.56 -6.94 -7.87
C ILE A 128 -10.08 -7.49 -6.54
N VAL A 129 -9.40 -7.20 -5.43
CA VAL A 129 -9.86 -7.61 -4.10
C VAL A 129 -11.24 -7.01 -3.81
N LEU A 130 -11.41 -5.70 -3.95
CA LEU A 130 -12.69 -5.04 -3.69
C LEU A 130 -13.83 -5.59 -4.55
N LYS A 131 -13.57 -5.95 -5.81
CA LYS A 131 -14.57 -6.56 -6.69
C LYS A 131 -15.04 -7.93 -6.17
N ASN A 132 -14.15 -8.69 -5.55
CA ASN A 132 -14.46 -10.01 -5.01
C ASN A 132 -15.03 -9.96 -3.58
N LEU A 133 -14.88 -8.83 -2.87
CA LEU A 133 -15.45 -8.61 -1.53
C LEU A 133 -16.88 -8.05 -1.55
N LYS A 134 -17.39 -7.66 -2.72
CA LYS A 134 -18.78 -7.20 -2.94
C LYS A 134 -19.62 -8.30 -3.55
#